data_AF-A0AAI8GAC6-F1
#
_entry.id   AF-A0AAI8GAC6-F1
#
_cell.length_a   1.000
_cell.length_b   1.000
_cell.length_c   1.000
_cell.angle_alpha   90.00
_cell.angle_beta   90.00
_cell.angle_gamma   90.00
#
_symmetry.space_group_name_H-M   'P 1'
#
loop_
_entity.id
_entity.type
_entity.pdbx_description
1 polymer ?
#
loop_
_entity_poly.entity_id
_entity_poly.type
_entity_poly.pdbx_seq_one_letter_code
_entity_poly.pdbx_strand_id
1 'polypeptide(L)'
;MRKIFFVLFLSLLTSCSDDKKIDEPQITIGDNYDKKAMLTNWAENIIIPAYKNYQIGVDKLYEEVTVFKQNPTIDNLNKLRASWLNSYKAYQHIAFFKIGKAEDLYFIGHTNTYPVNVIEINKNINTQTYNLTSLSQFDKQGYPALDYMLYGLAHTDNALLMFYTGVDAQKYRTYLTDLVTDLKNNAELLVNDWNSFKNTFISNTNNTNSGAVNLIVNAYIEYFEKHIRLGKVGYPAGKFSSGVQPNKVEAYFNKEVSKILLNEAIKASADFFNGKYFSSNQTGPSLKSYLDHLNVQRNNKLLSTIINDQFSLIQIKNNLLDNNFVNQINTDNNKMLEAYDAMQINVSYFKVDMLTALNIAVGYVDSDGD
;
A
#
# COMPACT_ATOMS: atom_id res chain seq x y z
N MET A 1 -10.26 -75.06 12.13
CA MET A 1 -10.74 -73.66 12.21
C MET A 1 -10.56 -73.16 13.64
N ARG A 2 -9.47 -72.44 13.92
CA ARG A 2 -9.20 -71.74 15.19
C ARG A 2 -9.17 -70.25 14.88
N LYS A 3 -10.16 -69.48 15.35
CA LYS A 3 -10.19 -68.02 15.19
C LYS A 3 -9.43 -67.41 16.37
N ILE A 4 -8.27 -66.82 16.08
CA ILE A 4 -7.46 -66.02 17.00
C ILE A 4 -8.07 -64.62 17.01
N PHE A 5 -8.57 -64.17 18.16
CA PHE A 5 -9.00 -62.79 18.37
C PHE A 5 -7.77 -61.93 18.69
N PHE A 6 -7.41 -61.03 17.78
CA PHE A 6 -6.41 -60.00 17.99
C PHE A 6 -7.11 -58.82 18.69
N VAL A 7 -6.86 -58.63 19.99
CA VAL A 7 -7.29 -57.44 20.72
C VAL A 7 -6.22 -56.37 20.53
N LEU A 8 -6.49 -55.41 19.65
CA LEU A 8 -5.63 -54.25 19.46
C LEU A 8 -5.92 -53.25 20.59
N PHE A 9 -4.95 -53.11 21.50
CA PHE A 9 -4.99 -52.15 22.59
C PHE A 9 -4.63 -50.76 22.02
N LEU A 10 -5.64 -49.95 21.73
CA LEU A 10 -5.45 -48.57 21.28
C LEU A 10 -5.20 -47.68 22.50
N SER A 11 -3.94 -47.37 22.76
CA SER A 11 -3.51 -46.41 23.77
C SER A 11 -3.95 -45.00 23.35
N LEU A 12 -4.97 -44.47 24.04
CA LEU A 12 -5.33 -43.05 24.02
C LEU A 12 -4.21 -42.26 24.72
N LEU A 13 -3.32 -41.67 23.93
CA LEU A 13 -2.47 -40.58 24.40
C LEU A 13 -3.32 -39.30 24.40
N THR A 14 -3.85 -38.94 25.57
CA THR A 14 -4.44 -37.63 25.82
C THR A 14 -3.32 -36.61 25.97
N SER A 15 -2.99 -35.91 24.89
CA SER A 15 -2.23 -34.66 24.97
C SER A 15 -3.22 -33.53 25.28
N CYS A 16 -3.24 -33.09 26.53
CA CYS A 16 -3.74 -31.77 26.88
C CYS A 16 -2.71 -30.73 26.39
N SER A 17 -2.95 -30.14 25.23
CA SER A 17 -2.56 -28.73 25.02
C SER A 17 -3.81 -27.90 25.23
N ASP A 18 -3.71 -26.91 26.12
CA ASP A 18 -4.73 -25.88 26.31
C ASP A 18 -4.87 -25.08 25.01
N ASP A 19 -5.66 -25.61 24.08
CA ASP A 19 -6.21 -24.86 22.96
C ASP A 19 -7.23 -23.89 23.57
N LYS A 20 -6.76 -22.70 23.94
CA LYS A 20 -7.64 -21.54 24.02
C LYS A 20 -8.24 -21.38 22.63
N LYS A 21 -9.43 -21.94 22.43
CA LYS A 21 -10.28 -21.63 21.29
C LYS A 21 -10.31 -20.11 21.18
N ILE A 22 -9.82 -19.60 20.06
CA ILE A 22 -9.96 -18.19 19.74
C ILE A 22 -11.47 -17.98 19.58
N ASP A 23 -12.09 -17.23 20.49
CA ASP A 23 -13.52 -16.95 20.41
C ASP A 23 -13.83 -16.29 19.06
N GLU A 24 -14.68 -16.94 18.26
CA GLU A 24 -15.17 -16.39 16.99
C GLU A 24 -16.00 -15.12 17.24
N PRO A 25 -15.99 -14.15 16.31
CA PRO A 25 -16.78 -12.92 16.46
C PRO A 25 -18.27 -13.24 16.59
N GLN A 26 -18.92 -12.67 17.60
CA GLN A 26 -20.36 -12.79 17.81
C GLN A 26 -21.10 -11.76 16.94
N ILE A 27 -22.07 -12.21 16.13
CA ILE A 27 -22.97 -11.36 15.33
C ILE A 27 -24.36 -11.45 15.93
N THR A 28 -24.95 -10.32 16.32
CA THR A 28 -26.23 -10.31 17.07
C THR A 28 -27.40 -9.66 16.32
N ILE A 29 -27.18 -9.14 15.11
CA ILE A 29 -28.17 -8.43 14.28
C ILE A 29 -28.07 -8.91 12.83
N GLY A 30 -29.20 -9.01 12.11
CA GLY A 30 -29.23 -9.36 10.68
C GLY A 30 -28.63 -8.27 9.76
N ASP A 31 -28.14 -8.66 8.59
CA ASP A 31 -27.45 -7.76 7.63
C ASP A 31 -28.43 -6.89 6.82
N ASN A 32 -28.93 -5.81 7.44
CA ASN A 32 -29.74 -4.77 6.80
C ASN A 32 -28.98 -3.43 6.66
N TYR A 33 -27.65 -3.48 6.65
CA TYR A 33 -26.82 -2.29 6.53
C TYR A 33 -26.96 -1.64 5.14
N ASP A 34 -27.02 -0.31 5.09
CA ASP A 34 -27.13 0.44 3.83
C ASP A 34 -25.78 0.49 3.10
N LYS A 35 -25.45 -0.61 2.40
CA LYS A 35 -24.24 -0.73 1.59
C LYS A 35 -24.18 0.33 0.50
N LYS A 36 -25.33 0.76 -0.04
CA LYS A 36 -25.39 1.80 -1.07
C LYS A 36 -24.92 3.13 -0.50
N ALA A 37 -25.37 3.53 0.69
CA ALA A 37 -24.90 4.75 1.35
C ALA A 37 -23.40 4.70 1.65
N MET A 38 -22.87 3.55 2.06
CA MET A 38 -21.43 3.35 2.25
C MET A 38 -20.63 3.45 0.94
N LEU A 39 -21.09 2.79 -0.13
CA LEU A 39 -20.44 2.89 -1.44
C LEU A 39 -20.50 4.31 -2.01
N THR A 40 -21.60 5.05 -1.79
CA THR A 40 -21.69 6.47 -2.11
C THR A 40 -20.65 7.27 -1.34
N ASN A 41 -20.53 7.06 -0.02
CA ASN A 41 -19.53 7.73 0.80
C ASN A 41 -18.10 7.43 0.31
N TRP A 42 -17.77 6.17 0.07
CA TRP A 42 -16.47 5.77 -0.46
C TRP A 42 -16.17 6.42 -1.80
N ALA A 43 -17.10 6.39 -2.75
CA ALA A 43 -16.87 6.96 -4.06
C ALA A 43 -16.74 8.50 -4.01
N GLU A 44 -17.73 9.18 -3.43
CA GLU A 44 -17.87 10.64 -3.56
C GLU A 44 -17.02 11.43 -2.59
N ASN A 45 -16.81 10.92 -1.37
CA ASN A 45 -16.13 11.66 -0.32
C ASN A 45 -14.71 11.16 -0.03
N ILE A 46 -14.31 10.00 -0.56
CA ILE A 46 -13.00 9.40 -0.29
C ILE A 46 -12.21 9.18 -1.59
N ILE A 47 -12.65 8.24 -2.43
CA ILE A 47 -11.89 7.74 -3.59
C ILE A 47 -11.70 8.84 -4.64
N ILE A 48 -12.80 9.45 -5.12
CA ILE A 48 -12.72 10.48 -6.18
C ILE A 48 -11.91 11.70 -5.71
N PRO A 49 -12.16 12.27 -4.51
CA PRO A 49 -11.34 13.36 -4.00
C PRO A 49 -9.86 12.99 -3.83
N ALA A 50 -9.54 11.78 -3.36
CA ALA A 50 -8.17 11.32 -3.21
C ALA A 50 -7.46 11.20 -4.57
N TYR A 51 -8.13 10.66 -5.60
CA TYR A 51 -7.58 10.61 -6.96
C TYR A 51 -7.36 12.01 -7.55
N LYS A 52 -8.26 12.97 -7.31
CA LYS A 52 -8.07 14.36 -7.73
C LYS A 52 -6.87 15.00 -7.04
N ASN A 53 -6.71 14.76 -5.74
CA ASN A 53 -5.53 15.25 -4.99
C ASN A 53 -4.23 14.63 -5.51
N TYR A 54 -4.25 13.33 -5.83
CA TYR A 54 -3.12 12.67 -6.47
C TYR A 54 -2.78 13.29 -7.83
N GLN A 55 -3.78 13.51 -8.69
CA GLN A 55 -3.60 14.18 -9.98
C GLN A 55 -2.96 15.57 -9.82
N ILE A 56 -3.48 16.40 -8.91
CA ILE A 56 -2.90 17.72 -8.60
C ILE A 56 -1.42 17.60 -8.19
N GLY A 57 -1.10 16.61 -7.34
CA GLY A 57 0.28 16.36 -6.92
C GLY A 57 1.20 15.98 -8.09
N VAL A 58 0.74 15.11 -8.98
CA VAL A 58 1.52 14.67 -10.14
C VAL A 58 1.63 15.75 -11.22
N ASP A 59 0.58 16.56 -11.43
CA ASP A 59 0.64 17.74 -12.31
C ASP A 59 1.69 18.73 -11.80
N LYS A 60 1.74 18.95 -10.47
CA LYS A 60 2.78 19.79 -9.88
C LYS A 60 4.18 19.19 -10.05
N LEU A 61 4.32 17.87 -9.91
CA LEU A 61 5.57 17.17 -10.20
C LEU A 61 5.99 17.36 -11.67
N TYR A 62 5.03 17.30 -12.60
CA TYR A 62 5.26 17.53 -14.04
C TYR A 62 5.69 18.97 -14.36
N GLU A 63 5.12 19.97 -13.69
CA GLU A 63 5.58 21.36 -13.80
C GLU A 63 7.04 21.49 -13.36
N GLU A 64 7.39 20.97 -12.18
CA GLU A 64 8.75 21.11 -11.64
C GLU A 64 9.80 20.33 -12.45
N VAL A 65 9.46 19.16 -12.99
CA VAL A 65 10.39 18.42 -13.86
C VAL A 65 10.61 19.15 -15.18
N THR A 66 9.59 19.83 -15.70
CA THR A 66 9.69 20.64 -16.91
C THR A 66 10.59 21.87 -16.67
N VAL A 67 10.43 22.55 -15.53
CA VAL A 67 11.30 23.65 -15.12
C VAL A 67 12.75 23.17 -14.94
N PHE A 68 12.96 22.06 -14.22
CA PHE A 68 14.28 21.47 -14.02
C PHE A 68 14.93 21.04 -15.35
N LYS A 69 14.16 20.46 -16.28
CA LYS A 69 14.65 20.07 -17.61
C LYS A 69 15.21 21.25 -18.40
N GLN A 70 14.60 22.43 -18.29
CA GLN A 70 15.05 23.63 -19.00
C GLN A 70 16.21 24.33 -18.29
N ASN A 71 16.23 24.29 -16.96
CA ASN A 71 17.27 24.94 -16.16
C ASN A 71 17.70 24.07 -14.96
N PRO A 72 18.59 23.08 -15.18
CA PRO A 72 19.05 22.18 -14.13
C PRO A 72 19.96 22.92 -13.15
N THR A 73 19.39 23.37 -12.04
CA THR A 73 20.08 23.99 -10.92
C THR A 73 19.77 23.25 -9.64
N ILE A 74 20.55 23.46 -8.58
CA ILE A 74 20.28 22.89 -7.26
C ILE A 74 18.91 23.34 -6.73
N ASP A 75 18.56 24.61 -6.92
CA ASP A 75 17.25 25.12 -6.49
C ASP A 75 16.10 24.43 -7.20
N ASN A 76 16.19 24.24 -8.52
CA ASN A 76 15.15 23.54 -9.27
C ASN A 76 15.13 22.03 -8.99
N LEU A 77 16.30 21.42 -8.72
CA LEU A 77 16.37 20.03 -8.23
C LEU A 77 15.62 19.87 -6.90
N ASN A 78 15.81 20.79 -5.97
CA ASN A 78 15.16 20.75 -4.66
C ASN A 78 13.64 20.96 -4.76
N LYS A 79 13.16 21.84 -5.65
CA LYS A 79 11.73 21.96 -5.94
C LYS A 79 11.14 20.69 -6.53
N LEU A 80 11.85 20.06 -7.47
CA LEU A 80 11.47 18.78 -8.06
C LEU A 80 11.42 17.65 -7.03
N ARG A 81 12.41 17.58 -6.13
CA ARG A 81 12.44 16.64 -5.01
C ARG A 81 11.26 16.84 -4.04
N ALA A 82 10.91 18.09 -3.75
CA ALA A 82 9.77 18.40 -2.89
C ALA A 82 8.43 18.01 -3.54
N SER A 83 8.24 18.29 -4.84
CA SER A 83 7.03 17.87 -5.55
C SER A 83 6.95 16.35 -5.71
N TRP A 84 8.08 15.67 -5.90
CA TRP A 84 8.16 14.20 -5.92
C TRP A 84 7.67 13.59 -4.60
N LEU A 85 8.17 14.08 -3.46
CA LEU A 85 7.75 13.56 -2.17
C LEU A 85 6.24 13.82 -1.94
N ASN A 86 5.76 15.01 -2.28
CA ASN A 86 4.35 15.36 -2.09
C ASN A 86 3.39 14.48 -2.92
N SER A 87 3.70 14.23 -4.19
CA SER A 87 2.90 13.34 -5.03
C SER A 87 3.03 11.87 -4.60
N TYR A 88 4.19 11.45 -4.14
CA TYR A 88 4.40 10.10 -3.62
C TYR A 88 3.66 9.85 -2.31
N LYS A 89 3.55 10.86 -1.44
CA LYS A 89 2.66 10.82 -0.28
C LYS A 89 1.20 10.72 -0.70
N ALA A 90 0.76 11.50 -1.70
CA ALA A 90 -0.61 11.42 -2.22
C ALA A 90 -0.94 10.03 -2.80
N TYR A 91 0.03 9.37 -3.45
CA TYR A 91 -0.11 7.98 -3.92
C TYR A 91 -0.48 7.01 -2.78
N GLN A 92 0.11 7.18 -1.57
CA GLN A 92 -0.18 6.30 -0.43
C GLN A 92 -1.68 6.29 -0.04
N HIS A 93 -2.42 7.34 -0.39
CA HIS A 93 -3.86 7.46 -0.10
C HIS A 93 -4.78 6.83 -1.14
N ILE A 94 -4.25 6.40 -2.28
CA ILE A 94 -5.05 5.86 -3.39
C ILE A 94 -4.63 4.46 -3.82
N ALA A 95 -3.46 4.00 -3.40
CA ALA A 95 -2.84 2.79 -3.94
C ALA A 95 -3.65 1.49 -3.71
N PHE A 96 -4.47 1.45 -2.65
CA PHE A 96 -5.32 0.29 -2.35
C PHE A 96 -6.68 0.29 -3.05
N PHE A 97 -7.05 1.36 -3.78
CA PHE A 97 -8.26 1.40 -4.60
C PHE A 97 -8.06 0.69 -5.95
N LYS A 98 -7.56 -0.55 -5.90
CA LYS A 98 -7.25 -1.42 -7.04
C LYS A 98 -8.53 -2.02 -7.63
N ILE A 99 -9.37 -1.18 -8.21
CA ILE A 99 -10.59 -1.57 -8.94
C ILE A 99 -10.76 -0.69 -10.19
N GLY A 100 -11.55 -1.19 -11.16
CA GLY A 100 -11.79 -0.46 -12.40
C GLY A 100 -10.49 -0.18 -13.14
N LYS A 101 -10.29 1.05 -13.62
CA LYS A 101 -9.08 1.40 -14.38
C LYS A 101 -7.76 1.18 -13.64
N ALA A 102 -7.75 1.22 -12.30
CA ALA A 102 -6.54 0.96 -11.53
C ALA A 102 -6.06 -0.50 -11.68
N GLU A 103 -6.98 -1.45 -11.84
CA GLU A 103 -6.67 -2.85 -12.08
C GLU A 103 -6.12 -3.06 -13.50
N ASP A 104 -6.79 -2.50 -14.51
CA ASP A 104 -6.36 -2.57 -15.92
C ASP A 104 -4.94 -2.01 -16.14
N LEU A 105 -4.58 -0.96 -15.40
CA LEU A 105 -3.28 -0.31 -15.46
C LEU A 105 -2.21 -1.01 -14.64
N TYR A 106 -2.57 -2.05 -13.87
CA TYR A 106 -1.71 -2.66 -12.85
C TYR A 106 -1.08 -1.59 -11.93
N PHE A 107 -1.92 -0.65 -11.47
CA PHE A 107 -1.50 0.66 -10.98
C PHE A 107 -0.37 0.60 -9.92
N ILE A 108 -0.42 -0.35 -8.99
CA ILE A 108 0.62 -0.52 -7.96
C ILE A 108 1.97 -0.87 -8.60
N GLY A 109 2.01 -1.87 -9.49
CA GLY A 109 3.24 -2.30 -10.16
C GLY A 109 3.79 -1.24 -11.11
N HIS A 110 2.89 -0.55 -11.82
CA HIS A 110 3.24 0.54 -12.73
C HIS A 110 3.83 1.75 -11.99
N THR A 111 3.31 2.07 -10.81
CA THR A 111 3.63 3.31 -10.09
C THR A 111 4.72 3.15 -9.04
N ASN A 112 4.82 1.97 -8.42
CA ASN A 112 5.60 1.81 -7.20
C ASN A 112 6.21 0.41 -6.99
N THR A 113 6.88 -0.12 -8.02
CA THR A 113 7.67 -1.35 -7.87
C THR A 113 9.05 -1.02 -7.31
N TYR A 114 9.36 -1.56 -6.13
CA TYR A 114 10.69 -1.50 -5.51
C TYR A 114 11.11 -2.88 -5.00
N PRO A 115 12.41 -3.25 -5.08
CA PRO A 115 13.53 -2.43 -5.57
C PRO A 115 13.51 -2.22 -7.09
N VAL A 116 14.11 -1.13 -7.54
CA VAL A 116 14.30 -0.86 -8.97
C VAL A 116 15.51 -1.60 -9.55
N ASN A 117 15.46 -1.82 -10.85
CA ASN A 117 16.56 -2.37 -11.63
C ASN A 117 17.41 -1.25 -12.23
N VAL A 118 18.40 -0.80 -11.45
CA VAL A 118 19.32 0.28 -11.84
C VAL A 118 20.06 -0.02 -13.16
N ILE A 119 20.43 -1.29 -13.39
CA ILE A 119 21.14 -1.70 -14.62
C ILE A 119 20.26 -1.41 -15.84
N GLU A 120 19.00 -1.84 -15.80
CA GLU A 120 18.10 -1.64 -16.92
C GLU A 120 17.57 -0.20 -17.01
N ILE A 121 17.46 0.55 -15.90
CA ILE A 121 17.23 2.00 -15.95
C ILE A 121 18.35 2.69 -16.72
N ASN A 122 19.61 2.40 -16.39
CA ASN A 122 20.76 2.99 -17.10
C ASN A 122 20.80 2.57 -18.57
N LYS A 123 20.37 1.35 -18.89
CA LYS A 123 20.18 0.90 -20.28
C LYS A 123 19.09 1.71 -20.99
N ASN A 124 17.92 1.90 -20.38
CA ASN A 124 16.84 2.73 -20.94
C ASN A 124 17.34 4.16 -21.21
N ILE A 125 18.06 4.76 -20.26
CA ILE A 125 18.67 6.10 -20.43
C ILE A 125 19.64 6.10 -21.62
N ASN A 126 20.50 5.09 -21.75
CA ASN A 126 21.51 5.06 -22.81
C ASN A 126 20.92 4.81 -24.20
N THR A 127 19.97 3.88 -24.33
CA THR A 127 19.39 3.48 -25.62
C THR A 127 18.24 4.38 -26.05
N GLN A 128 17.60 5.09 -25.12
CA GLN A 128 16.38 5.88 -25.35
C GLN A 128 15.27 5.05 -26.04
N THR A 129 15.29 3.72 -25.84
CA THR A 129 14.38 2.78 -26.48
C THR A 129 13.68 1.97 -25.40
N TYR A 130 12.52 2.45 -24.96
CA TYR A 130 11.70 1.85 -23.92
C TYR A 130 10.22 2.17 -24.16
N ASN A 131 9.34 1.30 -23.65
CA ASN A 131 7.91 1.56 -23.56
C ASN A 131 7.48 1.36 -22.11
N LEU A 132 7.37 2.46 -21.36
CA LEU A 132 7.03 2.47 -19.93
C LEU A 132 5.68 1.79 -19.63
N THR A 133 4.74 1.76 -20.58
CA THR A 133 3.45 1.07 -20.40
C THR A 133 3.55 -0.47 -20.36
N SER A 134 4.70 -1.06 -20.69
CA SER A 134 4.91 -2.51 -20.64
C SER A 134 5.12 -3.02 -19.22
N LEU A 135 4.54 -4.18 -18.88
CA LEU A 135 4.76 -4.88 -17.60
C LEU A 135 6.26 -5.11 -17.31
N SER A 136 7.06 -5.33 -18.35
CA SER A 136 8.51 -5.52 -18.22
C SER A 136 9.25 -4.28 -17.70
N GLN A 137 8.60 -3.11 -17.64
CA GLN A 137 9.20 -1.86 -17.20
C GLN A 137 8.85 -1.49 -15.75
N PHE A 138 8.02 -2.26 -15.05
CA PHE A 138 7.55 -1.91 -13.70
C PHE A 138 8.69 -1.61 -12.72
N ASP A 139 9.74 -2.42 -12.70
CA ASP A 139 10.95 -2.22 -11.88
C ASP A 139 11.93 -1.15 -12.45
N LYS A 140 11.56 -0.44 -13.51
CA LYS A 140 12.39 0.57 -14.18
C LYS A 140 11.72 1.95 -14.18
N GLN A 141 10.56 2.09 -13.54
CA GLN A 141 9.73 3.30 -13.60
C GLN A 141 9.08 3.70 -12.28
N GLY A 142 8.16 4.67 -12.35
CA GLY A 142 7.37 5.14 -11.21
C GLY A 142 8.20 5.90 -10.17
N TYR A 143 7.65 6.04 -8.96
CA TYR A 143 8.31 6.74 -7.86
C TYR A 143 9.69 6.17 -7.47
N PRO A 144 9.89 4.83 -7.46
CA PRO A 144 11.19 4.26 -7.15
C PRO A 144 12.27 4.57 -8.19
N ALA A 145 11.94 4.66 -9.48
CA ALA A 145 12.90 5.07 -10.50
C ALA A 145 13.21 6.58 -10.40
N LEU A 146 12.20 7.39 -10.05
CA LEU A 146 12.42 8.81 -9.75
C LEU A 146 13.33 8.99 -8.52
N ASP A 147 13.19 8.17 -7.49
CA ASP A 147 14.09 8.17 -6.33
C ASP A 147 15.56 7.93 -6.77
N TYR A 148 15.81 6.93 -7.62
CA TYR A 148 17.15 6.70 -8.19
C TYR A 148 17.66 7.91 -9.00
N MET A 149 16.83 8.47 -9.88
CA MET A 149 17.23 9.61 -10.71
C MET A 149 17.53 10.86 -9.86
N LEU A 150 16.77 11.10 -8.79
CA LEU A 150 16.86 12.30 -7.97
C LEU A 150 17.88 12.21 -6.83
N TYR A 151 18.26 11.01 -6.39
CA TYR A 151 19.15 10.80 -5.23
C TYR A 151 20.23 9.74 -5.44
N GLY A 152 20.07 8.82 -6.40
CA GLY A 152 20.90 7.63 -6.57
C GLY A 152 22.03 7.74 -7.59
N LEU A 153 22.07 8.78 -8.43
CA LEU A 153 23.08 8.93 -9.49
C LEU A 153 24.48 9.31 -8.96
N ALA A 154 24.56 10.01 -7.82
CA ALA A 154 25.83 10.41 -7.20
C ALA A 154 25.67 10.69 -5.70
N HIS A 155 26.79 10.78 -4.98
CA HIS A 155 26.81 11.02 -3.53
C HIS A 155 26.58 12.48 -3.10
N THR A 156 26.75 13.44 -4.01
CA THR A 156 26.54 14.87 -3.72
C THR A 156 25.68 15.49 -4.80
N ASP A 157 24.93 16.53 -4.42
CA ASP A 157 24.03 17.21 -5.37
C ASP A 157 24.78 17.84 -6.54
N ASN A 158 25.98 18.38 -6.32
CA ASN A 158 26.81 18.93 -7.40
C ASN A 158 27.24 17.83 -8.40
N ALA A 159 27.65 16.66 -7.90
CA ALA A 159 28.00 15.53 -8.77
C ALA A 159 26.77 14.96 -9.49
N LEU A 160 25.62 14.90 -8.81
CA LEU A 160 24.35 14.48 -9.41
C LEU A 160 23.92 15.45 -10.52
N LEU A 161 24.09 16.75 -10.33
CA LEU A 161 23.75 17.76 -11.32
C LEU A 161 24.57 17.64 -12.61
N MET A 162 25.78 17.07 -12.56
CA MET A 162 26.59 16.79 -13.75
C MET A 162 25.90 15.83 -14.72
N PHE A 163 25.06 14.91 -14.22
CA PHE A 163 24.25 14.04 -15.09
C PHE A 163 23.18 14.81 -15.87
N TYR A 164 22.79 16.00 -15.41
CA TYR A 164 21.75 16.83 -16.02
C TYR A 164 22.29 18.07 -16.75
N THR A 165 23.60 18.30 -16.71
CA THR A 165 24.28 19.44 -17.36
C THR A 165 25.45 19.04 -18.26
N GLY A 166 25.99 17.82 -18.11
CA GLY A 166 27.10 17.30 -18.90
C GLY A 166 26.74 16.80 -20.31
N VAL A 167 27.67 16.06 -20.92
CA VAL A 167 27.59 15.64 -22.34
C VAL A 167 26.39 14.74 -22.65
N ASP A 168 26.01 13.85 -21.72
CA ASP A 168 24.87 12.94 -21.87
C ASP A 168 23.57 13.50 -21.27
N ALA A 169 23.57 14.75 -20.81
CA ALA A 169 22.48 15.29 -20.01
C ALA A 169 21.11 15.24 -20.65
N GLN A 170 21.04 15.34 -21.98
CA GLN A 170 19.78 15.24 -22.69
C GLN A 170 19.09 13.89 -22.43
N LYS A 171 19.83 12.78 -22.39
CA LYS A 171 19.28 11.44 -22.16
C LYS A 171 18.66 11.31 -20.77
N TYR A 172 19.37 11.81 -19.75
CA TYR A 172 18.90 11.80 -18.36
C TYR A 172 17.66 12.69 -18.17
N ARG A 173 17.66 13.89 -18.76
CA ARG A 173 16.51 14.80 -18.70
C ARG A 173 15.29 14.23 -19.43
N THR A 174 15.49 13.57 -20.58
CA THR A 174 14.42 12.87 -21.30
C THR A 174 13.82 11.78 -20.42
N TYR A 175 14.63 10.84 -19.93
CA TYR A 175 14.13 9.73 -19.10
C TYR A 175 13.41 10.22 -17.85
N LEU A 176 14.00 11.18 -17.12
CA LEU A 176 13.38 11.77 -15.93
C LEU A 176 12.01 12.40 -16.24
N THR A 177 11.88 13.08 -17.37
CA THR A 177 10.61 13.70 -17.79
C THR A 177 9.59 12.65 -18.23
N ASP A 178 10.03 11.60 -18.93
CA ASP A 178 9.15 10.52 -19.39
C ASP A 178 8.56 9.75 -18.22
N LEU A 179 9.35 9.48 -17.17
CA LEU A 179 8.87 8.86 -15.93
C LEU A 179 7.74 9.66 -15.27
N VAL A 180 7.89 10.99 -15.17
CA VAL A 180 6.86 11.86 -14.59
C VAL A 180 5.64 11.98 -15.50
N THR A 181 5.86 12.03 -16.82
CA THR A 181 4.78 12.09 -17.81
C THR A 181 3.92 10.84 -17.75
N ASP A 182 4.52 9.67 -17.57
CA ASP A 182 3.80 8.41 -17.41
C ASP A 182 2.93 8.39 -16.14
N LEU A 183 3.47 8.82 -14.99
CA LEU A 183 2.68 9.00 -13.76
C LEU A 183 1.49 9.94 -13.97
N LYS A 184 1.69 11.04 -14.70
CA LYS A 184 0.64 12.02 -15.01
C LYS A 184 -0.46 11.40 -15.86
N ASN A 185 -0.09 10.71 -16.94
CA ASN A 185 -1.04 10.05 -17.82
C ASN A 185 -1.85 8.99 -17.06
N ASN A 186 -1.21 8.20 -16.19
CA ASN A 186 -1.89 7.23 -15.33
C ASN A 186 -2.88 7.90 -14.37
N ALA A 187 -2.50 9.03 -13.75
CA ALA A 187 -3.40 9.79 -12.87
C ALA A 187 -4.63 10.33 -13.62
N GLU A 188 -4.45 10.86 -14.83
CA GLU A 188 -5.54 11.33 -15.69
C GLU A 188 -6.50 10.21 -16.08
N LEU A 189 -5.98 9.03 -16.45
CA LEU A 189 -6.80 7.86 -16.77
C LEU A 189 -7.66 7.41 -15.58
N LEU A 190 -7.11 7.42 -14.37
CA LEU A 190 -7.84 7.06 -13.15
C LEU A 190 -8.98 8.05 -12.85
N VAL A 191 -8.69 9.35 -12.86
CA VAL A 191 -9.70 10.38 -12.59
C VAL A 191 -10.81 10.35 -13.64
N ASN A 192 -10.46 10.18 -14.91
CA ASN A 192 -11.43 10.13 -16.00
C ASN A 192 -12.33 8.90 -15.93
N ASP A 193 -11.78 7.72 -15.59
CA ASP A 193 -12.56 6.50 -15.42
C ASP A 193 -13.62 6.64 -14.33
N TRP A 194 -13.26 7.22 -13.19
CA TRP A 194 -14.20 7.39 -12.08
C TRP A 194 -15.39 8.29 -12.41
N ASN A 195 -15.28 9.20 -13.39
CA ASN A 195 -16.41 10.02 -13.83
C ASN A 195 -17.54 9.16 -14.43
N SER A 196 -17.24 8.04 -15.09
CA SER A 196 -18.23 7.12 -15.67
C SER A 196 -18.46 5.89 -14.79
N PHE A 197 -17.44 5.39 -14.10
CA PHE A 197 -17.50 4.17 -13.29
C PHE A 197 -18.29 4.34 -11.97
N LYS A 198 -18.36 5.57 -11.42
CA LYS A 198 -18.98 5.86 -10.12
C LYS A 198 -20.36 5.23 -9.92
N ASN A 199 -21.28 5.42 -10.86
CA ASN A 199 -22.67 4.95 -10.69
C ASN A 199 -22.75 3.42 -10.70
N THR A 200 -21.96 2.77 -11.57
CA THR A 200 -21.83 1.31 -11.60
C THR A 200 -21.28 0.78 -10.29
N PHE A 201 -20.24 1.43 -9.74
CA PHE A 201 -19.68 1.09 -8.44
C PHE A 201 -20.72 1.22 -7.30
N ILE A 202 -21.41 2.36 -7.19
CA ILE A 202 -22.38 2.63 -6.12
C ILE A 202 -23.58 1.67 -6.15
N SER A 203 -24.04 1.31 -7.36
CA SER A 203 -25.19 0.41 -7.54
C SER A 203 -24.86 -1.07 -7.31
N ASN A 204 -23.59 -1.45 -7.33
CA ASN A 204 -23.15 -2.84 -7.19
C ASN A 204 -23.05 -3.26 -5.71
N THR A 205 -24.20 -3.32 -5.03
CA THR A 205 -24.33 -3.72 -3.62
C THR A 205 -24.39 -5.24 -3.41
N ASN A 206 -24.01 -6.04 -4.41
CA ASN A 206 -24.13 -7.49 -4.37
C ASN A 206 -23.20 -8.12 -3.31
N ASN A 207 -23.64 -9.22 -2.70
CA ASN A 207 -22.87 -9.99 -1.72
C ASN A 207 -21.98 -11.08 -2.36
N THR A 208 -21.73 -11.01 -3.67
CA THR A 208 -20.90 -11.94 -4.43
C THR A 208 -19.46 -11.42 -4.54
N ASN A 209 -18.49 -12.26 -4.91
CA ASN A 209 -17.10 -11.83 -5.09
C ASN A 209 -16.91 -10.65 -6.07
N SER A 210 -17.87 -10.44 -6.98
CA SER A 210 -17.92 -9.31 -7.91
C SER A 210 -18.59 -8.04 -7.36
N GLY A 211 -19.14 -8.07 -6.15
CA GLY A 211 -19.75 -6.93 -5.47
C GLY A 211 -18.72 -5.86 -5.08
N ALA A 212 -19.10 -4.59 -5.14
CA ALA A 212 -18.16 -3.48 -4.93
C ALA A 212 -17.52 -3.48 -3.52
N VAL A 213 -18.30 -3.86 -2.50
CA VAL A 213 -17.79 -4.01 -1.12
C VAL A 213 -16.75 -5.12 -1.06
N ASN A 214 -17.04 -6.29 -1.64
CA ASN A 214 -16.13 -7.45 -1.65
C ASN A 214 -14.81 -7.13 -2.36
N LEU A 215 -14.88 -6.47 -3.52
CA LEU A 215 -13.70 -6.09 -4.29
C LEU A 215 -12.81 -5.10 -3.53
N ILE A 216 -13.39 -4.01 -3.01
CA ILE A 216 -12.64 -3.00 -2.27
C ILE A 216 -12.06 -3.54 -0.96
N VAL A 217 -12.82 -4.31 -0.19
CA VAL A 217 -12.33 -4.87 1.06
C VAL A 217 -11.16 -5.81 0.82
N ASN A 218 -11.25 -6.69 -0.19
CA ASN A 218 -10.13 -7.56 -0.54
C ASN A 218 -8.89 -6.77 -1.01
N ALA A 219 -9.06 -5.77 -1.88
CA ALA A 219 -7.96 -4.92 -2.33
C ALA A 219 -7.31 -4.13 -1.17
N TYR A 220 -8.13 -3.62 -0.24
CA TYR A 220 -7.69 -2.93 0.98
C TYR A 220 -6.85 -3.84 1.88
N ILE A 221 -7.32 -5.05 2.18
CA ILE A 221 -6.59 -5.99 3.04
C ILE A 221 -5.33 -6.49 2.34
N GLU A 222 -5.41 -6.87 1.06
CA GLU A 222 -4.24 -7.27 0.26
C GLU A 222 -3.16 -6.18 0.30
N TYR A 223 -3.54 -4.92 0.12
CA TYR A 223 -2.60 -3.81 0.12
C TYR A 223 -1.94 -3.61 1.48
N PHE A 224 -2.74 -3.61 2.55
CA PHE A 224 -2.22 -3.48 3.91
C PHE A 224 -1.26 -4.62 4.26
N GLU A 225 -1.60 -5.86 3.86
CA GLU A 225 -0.81 -7.05 4.12
C GLU A 225 0.50 -7.08 3.31
N LYS A 226 0.39 -6.97 1.98
CA LYS A 226 1.51 -7.21 1.06
C LYS A 226 2.37 -5.98 0.83
N HIS A 227 1.76 -4.80 0.72
CA HIS A 227 2.47 -3.58 0.32
C HIS A 227 2.87 -2.72 1.51
N ILE A 228 2.07 -2.67 2.57
CA ILE A 228 2.41 -1.91 3.79
C ILE A 228 3.23 -2.77 4.77
N ARG A 229 2.61 -3.80 5.36
CA ARG A 229 3.24 -4.63 6.39
C ARG A 229 4.47 -5.38 5.85
N LEU A 230 4.31 -6.13 4.75
CA LEU A 230 5.42 -6.89 4.17
C LEU A 230 6.37 -6.01 3.37
N GLY A 231 5.87 -5.28 2.36
CA GLY A 231 6.68 -4.48 1.45
C GLY A 231 7.55 -3.43 2.14
N LYS A 232 6.95 -2.54 2.95
CA LYS A 232 7.67 -1.41 3.56
C LYS A 232 8.48 -1.81 4.80
N VAL A 233 8.12 -2.90 5.50
CA VAL A 233 8.74 -3.25 6.79
C VAL A 233 9.24 -4.69 6.83
N GLY A 234 8.38 -5.68 6.57
CA GLY A 234 8.70 -7.10 6.72
C GLY A 234 9.89 -7.56 5.88
N TYR A 235 9.83 -7.38 4.55
CA TYR A 235 10.90 -7.82 3.65
C TYR A 235 12.23 -7.10 3.92
N PRO A 236 12.27 -5.75 4.10
CA PRO A 236 13.51 -5.08 4.49
C PRO A 236 14.10 -5.57 5.82
N ALA A 237 13.25 -5.83 6.81
CA ALA A 237 13.65 -6.33 8.13
C ALA A 237 14.06 -7.81 8.14
N GLY A 238 13.94 -8.51 7.01
CA GLY A 238 14.37 -9.89 6.83
C GLY A 238 13.31 -10.96 7.10
N LYS A 239 12.03 -10.61 7.27
CA LYS A 239 10.96 -11.62 7.38
C LYS A 239 10.92 -12.46 6.10
N PHE A 240 10.82 -13.79 6.26
CA PHE A 240 10.85 -14.78 5.18
C PHE A 240 12.14 -14.78 4.34
N SER A 241 13.26 -14.44 4.95
CA SER A 241 14.57 -14.45 4.28
C SER A 241 15.70 -14.83 5.23
N SER A 242 16.87 -15.15 4.68
CA SER A 242 18.05 -15.57 5.45
C SER A 242 18.85 -14.41 6.07
N GLY A 243 18.30 -13.19 6.08
CA GLY A 243 18.94 -12.01 6.66
C GLY A 243 18.25 -10.72 6.25
N VAL A 244 18.64 -9.60 6.86
CA VAL A 244 18.07 -8.28 6.54
C VAL A 244 18.31 -7.89 5.08
N GLN A 245 17.38 -7.13 4.50
CA GLN A 245 17.41 -6.70 3.09
C GLN A 245 17.22 -5.17 2.97
N PRO A 246 18.17 -4.33 3.45
CA PRO A 246 17.99 -2.87 3.41
C PRO A 246 17.79 -2.30 2.00
N ASN A 247 18.26 -2.99 0.96
CA ASN A 247 18.04 -2.64 -0.45
C ASN A 247 16.58 -2.77 -0.92
N LYS A 248 15.70 -3.40 -0.13
CA LYS A 248 14.25 -3.49 -0.40
C LYS A 248 13.44 -2.38 0.25
N VAL A 249 14.07 -1.45 0.96
CA VAL A 249 13.39 -0.30 1.56
C VAL A 249 12.75 0.58 0.47
N GLU A 250 11.52 0.99 0.67
CA GLU A 250 10.86 1.98 -0.19
C GLU A 250 11.55 3.35 -0.04
N ALA A 251 11.82 4.03 -1.16
CA ALA A 251 12.67 5.23 -1.22
C ALA A 251 14.13 4.99 -0.76
N TYR A 252 14.69 3.86 -1.21
CA TYR A 252 16.04 3.40 -0.86
C TYR A 252 17.17 4.40 -1.12
N PHE A 253 17.07 5.24 -2.16
CA PHE A 253 18.14 6.18 -2.51
C PHE A 253 18.06 7.46 -1.70
N ASN A 254 16.87 8.03 -1.52
CA ASN A 254 16.65 9.16 -0.61
C ASN A 254 16.97 8.80 0.85
N LYS A 255 16.60 7.58 1.26
CA LYS A 255 16.74 7.01 2.61
C LYS A 255 15.94 7.69 3.71
N GLU A 256 15.72 9.00 3.67
CA GLU A 256 15.19 9.78 4.80
C GLU A 256 13.65 9.86 4.86
N VAL A 257 12.93 9.28 3.89
CA VAL A 257 11.46 9.40 3.79
C VAL A 257 10.69 8.09 3.98
N SER A 258 11.37 6.95 4.21
CA SER A 258 10.71 5.64 4.30
C SER A 258 9.67 5.57 5.43
N LYS A 259 9.99 6.14 6.61
CA LYS A 259 9.03 6.26 7.72
C LYS A 259 7.84 7.15 7.38
N ILE A 260 8.07 8.24 6.65
CA ILE A 260 7.01 9.16 6.23
C ILE A 260 6.01 8.43 5.33
N LEU A 261 6.50 7.69 4.33
CA LEU A 261 5.65 6.93 3.40
C LEU A 261 4.87 5.81 4.12
N LEU A 262 5.50 5.10 5.07
CA LEU A 262 4.81 4.12 5.91
C LEU A 262 3.66 4.77 6.70
N ASN A 263 3.92 5.88 7.38
CA ASN A 263 2.92 6.54 8.21
C ASN A 263 1.77 7.14 7.38
N GLU A 264 2.04 7.66 6.18
CA GLU A 264 0.98 8.08 5.25
C GLU A 264 0.08 6.91 4.82
N ALA A 265 0.65 5.75 4.51
CA ALA A 265 -0.13 4.56 4.13
C ALA A 265 -0.97 4.00 5.30
N ILE A 266 -0.42 3.97 6.52
CA ILE A 266 -1.15 3.59 7.73
C ILE A 266 -2.30 4.58 8.00
N LYS A 267 -2.05 5.87 7.86
CA LYS A 267 -3.07 6.91 8.01
C LYS A 267 -4.19 6.75 6.99
N ALA A 268 -3.86 6.55 5.72
CA ALA A 268 -4.85 6.34 4.67
C ALA A 268 -5.73 5.11 4.95
N SER A 269 -5.11 4.02 5.43
CA SER A 269 -5.82 2.79 5.79
C SER A 269 -6.80 3.01 6.95
N ALA A 270 -6.35 3.70 8.01
CA ALA A 270 -7.18 4.04 9.17
C ALA A 270 -8.32 5.00 8.78
N ASP A 271 -8.05 6.03 7.98
CA ASP A 271 -9.05 6.99 7.53
C ASP A 271 -10.13 6.30 6.67
N PHE A 272 -9.75 5.40 5.76
CA PHE A 272 -10.67 4.61 4.94
C PHE A 272 -11.55 3.69 5.80
N PHE A 273 -10.95 2.94 6.73
CA PHE A 273 -11.69 2.07 7.66
C PHE A 273 -12.79 2.83 8.42
N ASN A 274 -12.48 4.06 8.85
CA ASN A 274 -13.40 4.92 9.59
C ASN A 274 -14.37 5.72 8.69
N GLY A 275 -14.24 5.65 7.36
CA GLY A 275 -15.05 6.41 6.41
C GLY A 275 -14.84 7.91 6.49
N LYS A 276 -13.63 8.32 6.87
CA LYS A 276 -13.25 9.73 6.96
C LYS A 276 -13.19 10.33 5.56
N TYR A 277 -13.87 11.46 5.39
CA TYR A 277 -13.85 12.19 4.13
C TYR A 277 -12.43 12.64 3.85
N PHE A 278 -12.01 12.56 2.59
CA PHE A 278 -10.65 12.94 2.21
C PHE A 278 -10.36 14.39 2.62
N SER A 279 -9.23 14.62 3.29
CA SER A 279 -8.81 15.94 3.80
C SER A 279 -9.84 16.67 4.68
N SER A 280 -10.74 15.95 5.35
CA SER A 280 -11.76 16.52 6.24
C SER A 280 -11.87 15.71 7.52
N ASN A 281 -12.39 16.30 8.60
CA ASN A 281 -12.69 15.59 9.86
C ASN A 281 -14.09 14.96 9.87
N GLN A 282 -14.89 15.16 8.83
CA GLN A 282 -16.18 14.52 8.68
C GLN A 282 -16.01 13.02 8.38
N THR A 283 -16.97 12.23 8.85
CA THR A 283 -17.04 10.78 8.63
C THR A 283 -18.42 10.41 8.10
N GLY A 284 -18.48 9.41 7.22
CA GLY A 284 -19.73 8.84 6.73
C GLY A 284 -19.81 7.32 6.96
N PRO A 285 -20.81 6.64 6.38
CA PRO A 285 -20.92 5.18 6.42
C PRO A 285 -19.65 4.48 5.91
N SER A 286 -19.27 3.37 6.54
CA SER A 286 -17.89 2.84 6.53
C SER A 286 -17.80 1.41 7.05
N LEU A 287 -16.63 0.78 6.91
CA LEU A 287 -16.36 -0.54 7.51
C LEU A 287 -16.54 -0.50 9.03
N LYS A 288 -16.04 0.56 9.69
CA LYS A 288 -16.26 0.77 11.13
C LYS A 288 -17.75 0.76 11.49
N SER A 289 -18.55 1.59 10.82
CA SER A 289 -19.99 1.70 11.13
C SER A 289 -20.78 0.45 10.72
N TYR A 290 -20.31 -0.29 9.72
CA TYR A 290 -20.90 -1.58 9.35
C TYR A 290 -20.64 -2.65 10.43
N LEU A 291 -19.40 -2.76 10.92
CA LEU A 291 -19.09 -3.63 12.06
C LEU A 291 -19.86 -3.24 13.32
N ASP A 292 -20.03 -1.94 13.58
CA ASP A 292 -20.83 -1.44 14.70
C ASP A 292 -22.31 -1.81 14.54
N HIS A 293 -22.86 -1.69 13.32
CA HIS A 293 -24.25 -2.06 13.03
C HIS A 293 -24.53 -3.54 13.27
N LEU A 294 -23.59 -4.41 12.87
CA LEU A 294 -23.67 -5.85 13.12
C LEU A 294 -23.37 -6.23 14.58
N ASN A 295 -22.96 -5.25 15.40
CA ASN A 295 -22.51 -5.42 16.77
C ASN A 295 -21.43 -6.52 16.91
N VAL A 296 -20.44 -6.47 16.01
CA VAL A 296 -19.35 -7.46 15.99
C VAL A 296 -18.44 -7.23 17.19
N GLN A 297 -18.34 -8.23 18.07
CA GLN A 297 -17.55 -8.13 19.28
C GLN A 297 -16.48 -9.22 19.39
N ARG A 298 -15.37 -8.86 20.04
CA ARG A 298 -14.33 -9.76 20.51
C ARG A 298 -13.98 -9.38 21.94
N ASN A 299 -13.97 -10.34 22.86
CA ASN A 299 -13.72 -10.09 24.30
C ASN A 299 -14.61 -8.97 24.89
N ASN A 300 -15.92 -8.97 24.58
CA ASN A 300 -16.91 -7.96 25.02
C ASN A 300 -16.60 -6.52 24.58
N LYS A 301 -15.83 -6.34 23.51
CA LYS A 301 -15.51 -5.03 22.93
C LYS A 301 -15.80 -5.05 21.44
N LEU A 302 -16.35 -3.95 20.91
CA LEU A 302 -16.59 -3.80 19.48
C LEU A 302 -15.29 -4.00 18.70
N LEU A 303 -15.33 -4.85 17.67
CA LEU A 303 -14.20 -5.13 16.80
C LEU A 303 -13.67 -3.84 16.16
N SER A 304 -14.58 -2.92 15.80
CA SER A 304 -14.23 -1.61 15.26
C SER A 304 -13.36 -0.76 16.18
N THR A 305 -13.55 -0.90 17.50
CA THR A 305 -12.75 -0.20 18.52
C THR A 305 -11.41 -0.89 18.67
N ILE A 306 -11.37 -2.23 18.67
CA ILE A 306 -10.14 -3.03 18.71
C ILE A 306 -9.22 -2.68 17.54
N ILE A 307 -9.76 -2.62 16.32
CA ILE A 307 -9.00 -2.26 15.11
C ILE A 307 -8.42 -0.83 15.20
N ASN A 308 -9.21 0.13 15.70
CA ASN A 308 -8.73 1.52 15.85
C ASN A 308 -7.67 1.67 16.95
N ASP A 309 -7.80 0.96 18.05
CA ASP A 309 -6.77 0.91 19.09
C ASP A 309 -5.48 0.30 18.54
N GLN A 310 -5.60 -0.72 17.69
CA GLN A 310 -4.46 -1.34 17.05
C GLN A 310 -3.79 -0.41 16.02
N PHE A 311 -4.55 0.38 15.25
CA PHE A 311 -3.98 1.47 14.45
C PHE A 311 -3.20 2.47 15.28
N SER A 312 -3.71 2.82 16.47
CA SER A 312 -3.02 3.71 17.41
C SER A 312 -1.72 3.09 17.92
N LEU A 313 -1.72 1.78 18.23
CA LEU A 313 -0.51 1.05 18.63
C LEU A 313 0.52 0.98 17.50
N ILE A 314 0.09 0.76 16.25
CA ILE A 314 0.97 0.80 15.08
C ILE A 314 1.65 2.17 14.96
N GLN A 315 0.91 3.27 15.12
CA GLN A 315 1.50 4.61 15.11
C GLN A 315 2.53 4.81 16.23
N ILE A 316 2.23 4.34 17.45
CA ILE A 316 3.19 4.38 18.57
C ILE A 316 4.48 3.63 18.21
N LYS A 317 4.38 2.42 17.66
CA LYS A 317 5.56 1.63 17.24
C LYS A 317 6.32 2.28 16.11
N ASN A 318 5.64 2.75 15.07
CA ASN A 318 6.27 3.44 13.95
C ASN A 318 6.98 4.74 14.38
N ASN A 319 6.45 5.45 15.37
CA ASN A 319 7.07 6.69 15.88
C ASN A 319 8.45 6.45 16.50
N LEU A 320 8.75 5.24 16.98
CA LEU A 320 10.04 4.85 17.53
C LEU A 320 11.09 4.51 16.47
N LEU A 321 10.69 4.37 15.20
CA LEU A 321 11.60 4.09 14.10
C LEU A 321 12.38 5.36 13.68
N ASP A 322 13.59 5.18 13.18
CA ASP A 322 14.32 6.19 12.42
C ASP A 322 13.53 6.56 11.14
N ASN A 323 13.69 7.79 10.67
CA ASN A 323 13.21 8.18 9.34
C ASN A 323 13.90 7.35 8.24
N ASN A 324 15.17 7.00 8.49
CA ASN A 324 16.00 6.19 7.63
C ASN A 324 15.91 4.70 7.97
N PHE A 325 15.08 3.98 7.23
CA PHE A 325 14.89 2.55 7.45
C PHE A 325 16.14 1.73 7.14
N VAL A 326 16.98 2.17 6.19
CA VAL A 326 18.27 1.51 5.93
C VAL A 326 19.16 1.59 7.17
N ASN A 327 19.20 2.74 7.85
CA ASN A 327 19.92 2.89 9.11
C ASN A 327 19.26 2.10 10.25
N GLN A 328 17.94 2.21 10.40
CA GLN A 328 17.16 1.50 11.44
C GLN A 328 17.40 -0.01 11.41
N ILE A 329 17.36 -0.63 10.23
CA ILE A 329 17.55 -2.07 10.06
C ILE A 329 18.96 -2.50 10.49
N ASN A 330 19.98 -1.70 10.16
CA ASN A 330 21.36 -2.06 10.48
C ASN A 330 21.74 -1.78 11.94
N THR A 331 21.07 -0.84 12.60
CA THR A 331 21.40 -0.40 13.96
C THR A 331 20.50 -1.05 15.03
N ASP A 332 19.22 -1.23 14.75
CA ASP A 332 18.24 -1.76 15.71
C ASP A 332 17.03 -2.37 14.96
N ASN A 333 17.24 -3.48 14.25
CA ASN A 333 16.20 -4.15 13.48
C ASN A 333 15.00 -4.62 14.34
N ASN A 334 15.19 -4.81 15.64
CA ASN A 334 14.12 -5.27 16.53
C ASN A 334 12.92 -4.31 16.50
N LYS A 335 13.13 -2.99 16.43
CA LYS A 335 12.03 -2.04 16.31
C LYS A 335 11.25 -2.19 15.00
N MET A 336 11.91 -2.54 13.89
CA MET A 336 11.22 -2.85 12.64
C MET A 336 10.33 -4.08 12.78
N LEU A 337 10.84 -5.13 13.44
CA LEU A 337 10.07 -6.35 13.70
C LEU A 337 8.88 -6.09 14.62
N GLU A 338 9.04 -5.25 15.66
CA GLU A 338 7.92 -4.85 16.53
C GLU A 338 6.85 -4.04 15.78
N ALA A 339 7.24 -3.14 14.88
CA ALA A 339 6.30 -2.41 14.03
C ALA A 339 5.55 -3.36 13.09
N TYR A 340 6.26 -4.32 12.48
CA TYR A 340 5.66 -5.37 11.67
C TYR A 340 4.66 -6.22 12.47
N ASP A 341 5.02 -6.67 13.67
CA ASP A 341 4.17 -7.53 14.49
C ASP A 341 2.90 -6.76 14.93
N ALA A 342 3.00 -5.46 15.21
CA ALA A 342 1.84 -4.61 15.44
C ALA A 342 0.93 -4.51 14.21
N MET A 343 1.48 -4.40 13.00
CA MET A 343 0.68 -4.40 11.76
C MET A 343 0.06 -5.78 11.49
N GLN A 344 0.75 -6.87 11.80
CA GLN A 344 0.26 -8.24 11.65
C GLN A 344 -1.04 -8.46 12.43
N ILE A 345 -1.16 -7.91 13.64
CA ILE A 345 -2.37 -8.05 14.44
C ILE A 345 -3.58 -7.45 13.71
N ASN A 346 -3.43 -6.29 13.05
CA ASN A 346 -4.49 -5.71 12.24
C ASN A 346 -4.84 -6.57 11.02
N VAL A 347 -3.84 -7.16 10.35
CA VAL A 347 -4.09 -8.14 9.27
C VAL A 347 -4.96 -9.29 9.77
N SER A 348 -4.68 -9.83 10.96
CA SER A 348 -5.50 -10.88 11.56
C SER A 348 -6.93 -10.43 11.84
N TYR A 349 -7.14 -9.23 12.41
CA TYR A 349 -8.49 -8.70 12.61
C TYR A 349 -9.25 -8.47 11.30
N PHE A 350 -8.55 -8.02 10.26
CA PHE A 350 -9.17 -7.84 8.95
C PHE A 350 -9.60 -9.17 8.32
N LYS A 351 -8.69 -10.15 8.26
CA LYS A 351 -8.92 -11.40 7.52
C LYS A 351 -9.82 -12.39 8.25
N VAL A 352 -9.70 -12.47 9.58
CA VAL A 352 -10.44 -13.47 10.36
C VAL A 352 -11.77 -12.90 10.81
N ASP A 353 -11.73 -11.78 11.51
CA ASP A 353 -12.93 -11.29 12.20
C ASP A 353 -13.80 -10.44 11.26
N MET A 354 -13.21 -9.47 10.55
CA MET A 354 -13.97 -8.55 9.70
C MET A 354 -14.52 -9.24 8.45
N LEU A 355 -13.72 -10.04 7.72
CA LEU A 355 -14.24 -10.76 6.54
C LEU A 355 -15.40 -11.69 6.90
N THR A 356 -15.25 -12.48 7.97
CA THR A 356 -16.31 -13.35 8.48
C THR A 356 -17.56 -12.56 8.83
N ALA A 357 -17.41 -11.46 9.60
CA ALA A 357 -18.54 -10.66 10.04
C ALA A 357 -19.29 -10.00 8.87
N LEU A 358 -18.57 -9.55 7.84
CA LEU A 358 -19.14 -8.90 6.67
C LEU A 358 -19.62 -9.91 5.60
N ASN A 359 -19.47 -11.21 5.86
CA ASN A 359 -19.76 -12.31 4.91
C ASN A 359 -19.04 -12.12 3.56
N ILE A 360 -17.74 -11.79 3.64
CA ILE A 360 -16.87 -11.55 2.49
C ILE A 360 -15.89 -12.72 2.37
N ALA A 361 -15.84 -13.37 1.21
CA ALA A 361 -14.83 -14.38 0.94
C ALA A 361 -13.46 -13.74 0.65
N VAL A 362 -12.40 -14.42 1.07
CA VAL A 362 -11.01 -14.05 0.70
C VAL A 362 -10.86 -14.17 -0.81
N GLY A 363 -10.46 -13.06 -1.45
CA GLY A 363 -10.39 -12.91 -2.90
C GLY A 363 -8.98 -12.80 -3.47
N TYR A 364 -7.95 -13.01 -2.64
CA TYR A 364 -6.55 -12.97 -3.06
C TYR A 364 -5.76 -14.11 -2.42
N VAL A 365 -4.63 -14.49 -3.04
CA VAL A 365 -3.75 -15.53 -2.50
C VAL A 365 -3.02 -14.99 -1.28
N ASP A 366 -3.14 -15.72 -0.18
CA ASP A 366 -2.46 -15.42 1.08
C ASP A 366 -0.94 -15.37 0.88
N SER A 367 -0.29 -14.50 1.65
CA SER A 367 1.17 -14.39 1.69
C SER A 367 1.61 -14.58 3.12
N ASP A 368 1.19 -15.71 3.69
CA ASP A 368 1.67 -16.30 4.94
C ASP A 368 3.16 -16.63 4.90
N GLY A 369 3.77 -16.60 3.71
CA GLY A 369 5.21 -16.75 3.52
C GLY A 369 5.63 -18.20 3.27
N ASP A 370 4.67 -19.04 2.90
CA ASP A 370 4.77 -20.44 2.48
C ASP A 370 5.21 -20.57 1.01
#